data_AF-A0A349KTR4-F1
#
_entry.id   AF-A0A349KTR4-F1
#
_cell.length_a   1.000
_cell.length_b   1.000
_cell.length_c   1.000
_cell.angle_alpha   90.00
_cell.angle_beta   90.00
_cell.angle_gamma   90.00
#
_symmetry.space_group_name_H-M   'P 1'
#
loop_
_entity.id
_entity.type
_entity.pdbx_description
1 polymer ?
#
loop_
_entity_poly.entity_id
_entity_poly.type
_entity_poly.pdbx_seq_one_letter_code
_entity_poly.pdbx_strand_id
1 'polypeptide(L)'
;MEMVSQQGAAAAAAPREPAFVHLRVHSEYSIVDGLVRIDDVVEAAAQDKQAALAMTDLSNLFGMVKFYKAARGKGVKPVVGCDVWISNDDNRDKPSRLLLLAKNRIGYLQLCELLSKAWLENQHKGRAEIRAEWLQALAGTEAPLLPGVSPANGLIVLSGAHFGDVGIAIENGNLALAERNAQRWAALFPGHFYIEIQRGGQPNQERQVRQSV
;
A
#
# COMPACT_ATOMS: atom_id res chain seq x y z
N MET A 1 18.77 17.41 61.48
CA MET A 1 17.32 17.25 61.21
C MET A 1 17.07 17.85 59.84
N GLU A 2 17.53 17.14 58.80
CA GLU A 2 17.30 17.52 57.40
C GLU A 2 16.37 16.44 56.83
N MET A 3 15.15 16.82 56.46
CA MET A 3 14.33 16.03 55.56
C MET A 3 14.05 16.87 54.33
N VAL A 4 14.79 16.50 53.30
CA VAL A 4 14.72 16.98 51.92
C VAL A 4 13.33 16.73 51.35
N SER A 5 12.86 17.73 50.61
CA SER A 5 11.62 17.74 49.83
C SER A 5 11.58 16.59 48.81
N GLN A 6 10.53 15.77 48.88
CA GLN A 6 10.17 14.89 47.77
C GLN A 6 9.50 15.72 46.68
N GLN A 7 10.28 16.13 45.68
CA GLN A 7 9.74 16.50 44.37
C GLN A 7 9.16 15.24 43.73
N GLY A 8 7.84 15.24 43.53
CA GLY A 8 7.16 14.20 42.77
C GLY A 8 7.73 14.13 41.36
N ALA A 9 8.35 12.99 41.04
CA ALA A 9 8.75 12.67 39.69
C ALA A 9 7.51 12.72 38.79
N ALA A 10 7.51 13.64 37.83
CA ALA A 10 6.52 13.66 36.77
C ALA A 10 6.53 12.28 36.11
N ALA A 11 5.39 11.58 36.19
CA ALA A 11 5.21 10.31 35.51
C ALA A 11 5.54 10.51 34.02
N ALA A 12 6.55 9.79 33.54
CA ALA A 12 6.92 9.78 32.14
C ALA A 12 5.67 9.44 31.32
N ALA A 13 5.29 10.34 30.41
CA ALA A 13 4.15 10.13 29.54
C ALA A 13 4.32 8.80 28.80
N ALA A 14 3.31 7.92 28.91
CA ALA A 14 3.24 6.67 28.15
C ALA A 14 3.54 6.94 26.66
N PRO A 15 4.20 6.01 25.95
CA PRO A 15 4.44 6.19 24.52
C PRO A 15 3.10 6.47 23.85
N ARG A 16 2.96 7.63 23.20
CA ARG A 16 1.83 7.89 22.31
C ARG A 16 1.97 6.93 21.15
N GLU A 17 1.33 5.77 21.26
CA GLU A 17 1.19 4.84 20.15
C GLU A 17 0.56 5.61 18.98
N PRO A 18 1.11 5.55 17.76
CA PRO A 18 0.39 6.06 16.61
C PRO A 18 -0.87 5.20 16.44
N ALA A 19 -2.03 5.75 16.78
CA ALA A 19 -3.29 5.01 16.73
C ALA A 19 -3.65 4.56 15.30
N PHE A 20 -3.14 5.25 14.28
CA PHE A 20 -3.41 4.98 12.88
C PHE A 20 -2.35 5.60 11.96
N VAL A 21 -2.09 4.96 10.82
CA VAL A 21 -1.21 5.44 9.74
C VAL A 21 -1.92 5.24 8.42
N HIS A 22 -1.99 6.28 7.58
CA HIS A 22 -2.53 6.13 6.23
C HIS A 22 -1.55 5.35 5.35
N LEU A 23 -2.02 4.22 4.83
CA LEU A 23 -1.26 3.37 3.90
C LEU A 23 -1.66 3.52 2.44
N ARG A 24 -2.79 4.18 2.16
CA ARG A 24 -3.29 4.47 0.82
C ARG A 24 -3.57 5.96 0.68
N VAL A 25 -2.71 6.65 -0.06
CA VAL A 25 -2.81 8.10 -0.32
C VAL A 25 -2.37 8.36 -1.76
N HIS A 26 -3.23 9.02 -2.53
CA HIS A 26 -2.94 9.45 -3.90
C HIS A 26 -2.66 10.96 -3.87
N SER A 27 -1.48 11.36 -4.32
CA SER A 27 -1.07 12.75 -4.41
C SER A 27 -1.44 13.38 -5.76
N GLU A 28 -1.07 14.65 -5.92
CA GLU A 28 -1.03 15.38 -7.19
C GLU A 28 -0.27 14.64 -8.33
N TYR A 29 0.54 13.61 -8.03
CA TYR A 29 1.23 12.77 -9.02
C TYR A 29 0.41 11.55 -9.45
N SER A 30 -0.73 11.28 -8.83
CA SER A 30 -1.74 10.38 -9.38
C SER A 30 -2.58 11.11 -10.42
N ILE A 31 -2.02 11.24 -11.64
CA ILE A 31 -2.51 12.12 -12.71
C ILE A 31 -4.02 12.03 -12.97
N VAL A 32 -4.60 10.84 -12.78
CA VAL A 32 -6.02 10.57 -13.10
C VAL A 32 -6.95 10.82 -11.91
N ASP A 33 -6.51 10.61 -10.66
CA ASP A 33 -7.41 10.50 -9.51
C ASP A 33 -6.91 11.15 -8.20
N GLY A 34 -5.75 11.82 -8.20
CA GLY A 34 -5.20 12.48 -7.02
C GLY A 34 -5.07 14.00 -7.17
N LEU A 35 -5.49 14.72 -6.14
CA LEU A 35 -5.41 16.19 -6.05
C LEU A 35 -4.62 16.66 -4.82
N VAL A 36 -4.21 15.73 -3.96
CA VAL A 36 -3.61 16.06 -2.66
C VAL A 36 -2.15 16.46 -2.86
N ARG A 37 -1.78 17.67 -2.49
CA ARG A 37 -0.39 18.12 -2.60
C ARG A 37 0.46 17.43 -1.54
N ILE A 38 1.67 17.02 -1.93
CA ILE A 38 2.58 16.28 -1.04
C ILE A 38 2.88 17.07 0.24
N ASP A 39 3.12 18.37 0.12
CA ASP A 39 3.49 19.20 1.28
C ASP A 39 2.32 19.33 2.27
N ASP A 40 1.09 19.44 1.77
CA ASP A 40 -0.13 19.58 2.59
C ASP A 40 -0.44 18.29 3.36
N VAL A 41 -0.34 17.12 2.71
CA VAL A 41 -0.64 15.84 3.38
C VAL A 41 0.45 15.45 4.39
N VAL A 42 1.70 15.79 4.12
CA VAL A 42 2.79 15.58 5.07
C VAL A 42 2.62 16.50 6.29
N GLU A 43 2.24 17.76 6.07
CA GLU A 43 1.94 18.70 7.15
C GLU A 43 0.78 18.21 8.01
N ALA A 44 -0.32 17.75 7.39
CA ALA A 44 -1.45 17.17 8.11
C ALA A 44 -1.04 15.93 8.94
N ALA A 45 -0.27 15.00 8.35
CA ALA A 45 0.21 13.83 9.07
C ALA A 45 1.11 14.19 10.27
N ALA A 46 1.93 15.23 10.14
CA ALA A 46 2.75 15.73 11.24
C ALA A 46 1.90 16.37 12.36
N GLN A 47 0.87 17.16 11.99
CA GLN A 47 -0.08 17.75 12.93
C GLN A 47 -0.87 16.69 13.70
N ASP A 48 -1.27 15.63 13.01
CA ASP A 48 -1.94 14.45 13.57
C ASP A 48 -0.98 13.54 14.36
N LYS A 49 0.32 13.86 14.39
CA LYS A 49 1.38 13.10 15.06
C LYS A 49 1.46 11.64 14.58
N GLN A 50 1.19 11.42 13.29
CA GLN A 50 1.37 10.10 12.70
C GLN A 50 2.85 9.75 12.66
N ALA A 51 3.19 8.54 13.13
CA ALA A 51 4.58 8.07 13.11
C ALA A 51 5.10 7.83 11.69
N ALA A 52 4.18 7.55 10.76
CA ALA A 52 4.48 7.25 9.37
C ALA A 52 3.34 7.73 8.47
N LEU A 53 3.63 7.85 7.18
CA LEU A 53 2.67 8.13 6.12
C LEU A 53 3.11 7.33 4.89
N ALA A 54 2.18 6.70 4.18
CA ALA A 54 2.48 6.13 2.87
C ALA A 54 2.09 7.08 1.75
N MET A 55 2.85 7.02 0.66
CA MET A 55 2.44 7.56 -0.64
C MET A 55 2.30 6.40 -1.61
N THR A 56 1.13 6.28 -2.23
CA THR A 56 0.77 5.14 -3.08
C THR A 56 0.10 5.63 -4.34
N ASP A 57 0.81 6.45 -5.09
CA ASP A 57 0.29 7.02 -6.33
C ASP A 57 -0.07 5.95 -7.36
N LEU A 58 -0.94 6.32 -8.31
CA LEU A 58 -1.52 5.40 -9.27
C LEU A 58 -0.51 4.92 -10.33
N SER A 59 -0.12 3.64 -10.27
CA SER A 59 0.80 2.98 -11.21
C SER A 59 2.08 3.79 -11.50
N ASN A 60 2.56 4.60 -10.54
CA ASN A 60 3.78 5.40 -10.68
C ASN A 60 4.43 5.76 -9.34
N LEU A 61 5.67 6.25 -9.39
CA LEU A 61 6.45 6.74 -8.25
C LEU A 61 7.01 8.16 -8.50
N PHE A 62 6.35 8.97 -9.33
CA PHE A 62 6.89 10.26 -9.78
C PHE A 62 7.12 11.25 -8.63
N GLY A 63 6.19 11.28 -7.67
CA GLY A 63 6.27 12.13 -6.48
C GLY A 63 7.20 11.63 -5.39
N MET A 64 7.79 10.44 -5.53
CA MET A 64 8.40 9.71 -4.42
C MET A 64 9.58 10.45 -3.78
N VAL A 65 10.48 11.05 -4.56
CA VAL A 65 11.64 11.78 -4.02
C VAL A 65 11.20 13.04 -3.25
N LYS A 66 10.20 13.76 -3.78
CA LYS A 66 9.63 14.94 -3.11
C LYS A 66 8.97 14.53 -1.79
N PHE A 67 8.13 13.49 -1.82
CA PHE A 67 7.50 12.91 -0.64
C PHE A 67 8.49 12.48 0.43
N TYR A 68 9.53 11.73 0.04
CA TYR A 68 10.54 11.24 0.98
C TYR A 68 11.22 12.38 1.74
N LYS A 69 11.62 13.43 1.01
CA LYS A 69 12.29 14.61 1.59
C LYS A 69 11.34 15.37 2.51
N ALA A 70 10.11 15.62 2.07
CA ALA A 70 9.10 16.34 2.86
C ALA A 70 8.78 15.61 4.16
N ALA A 71 8.42 14.32 4.08
CA ALA A 71 8.06 13.49 5.24
C ALA A 71 9.21 13.44 6.27
N ARG A 72 10.43 13.16 5.81
CA ARG A 72 11.62 13.13 6.68
C ARG A 72 11.89 14.48 7.32
N GLY A 73 11.73 15.58 6.58
CA GLY A 73 11.90 16.94 7.10
C GLY A 73 10.91 17.31 8.21
N LYS A 74 9.75 16.65 8.27
CA LYS A 74 8.72 16.84 9.29
C LYS A 74 8.72 15.76 10.37
N GLY A 75 9.71 14.86 10.37
CA GLY A 75 9.81 13.77 11.35
C GLY A 75 8.81 12.62 11.14
N VAL A 76 8.12 12.58 9.98
CA VAL A 76 7.20 11.51 9.61
C VAL A 76 7.97 10.44 8.82
N LYS A 77 7.82 9.16 9.17
CA LYS A 77 8.46 8.07 8.42
C LYS A 77 7.75 7.87 7.07
N PRO A 78 8.43 8.04 5.92
CA PRO A 78 7.83 7.74 4.64
C PRO A 78 7.73 6.23 4.42
N VAL A 79 6.58 5.79 3.91
CA VAL A 79 6.33 4.44 3.40
C VAL A 79 6.12 4.52 1.89
N VAL A 80 6.89 3.74 1.14
CA VAL A 80 6.82 3.74 -0.33
C VAL A 80 5.83 2.68 -0.77
N GLY A 81 4.93 3.02 -1.67
CA GLY A 81 4.08 2.05 -2.32
C GLY A 81 3.47 2.59 -3.60
N CYS A 82 2.55 1.82 -4.16
CA CYS A 82 1.85 2.15 -5.38
C CYS A 82 0.50 1.42 -5.41
N ASP A 83 -0.55 2.13 -5.81
CA ASP A 83 -1.80 1.49 -6.19
C ASP A 83 -1.71 1.05 -7.65
N VAL A 84 -1.75 -0.27 -7.89
CA VAL A 84 -1.49 -0.84 -9.21
C VAL A 84 -2.74 -1.45 -9.81
N TRP A 85 -2.83 -1.43 -11.14
CA TRP A 85 -3.79 -2.23 -11.87
C TRP A 85 -3.28 -3.66 -12.02
N ILE A 86 -4.15 -4.64 -11.78
CA ILE A 86 -3.93 -6.05 -12.08
C ILE A 86 -4.76 -6.41 -13.30
N SER A 87 -4.10 -6.93 -14.34
CA SER A 87 -4.80 -7.40 -15.55
C SER A 87 -5.77 -8.53 -15.21
N ASN A 88 -6.90 -8.50 -15.90
CA ASN A 88 -7.89 -9.56 -15.86
C ASN A 88 -7.86 -10.30 -17.20
N ASP A 89 -7.38 -11.55 -17.17
CA ASP A 89 -7.22 -12.36 -18.38
C ASP A 89 -8.58 -12.81 -18.98
N ASP A 90 -9.61 -12.95 -18.16
CA ASP A 90 -10.97 -13.30 -18.63
C ASP A 90 -11.65 -12.11 -19.31
N ASN A 91 -11.41 -10.89 -18.81
CA ASN A 91 -11.93 -9.67 -19.39
C ASN A 91 -11.01 -8.49 -19.10
N ARG A 92 -10.13 -8.18 -20.05
CA ARG A 92 -9.13 -7.10 -19.94
C ARG A 92 -9.74 -5.71 -19.74
N ASP A 93 -11.01 -5.51 -20.06
CA ASP A 93 -11.71 -4.24 -19.80
C ASP A 93 -12.20 -4.10 -18.34
N LYS A 94 -12.05 -5.15 -17.53
CA LYS A 94 -12.41 -5.17 -16.11
C LYS A 94 -11.18 -5.53 -15.25
N PRO A 95 -10.11 -4.72 -15.26
CA PRO A 95 -8.97 -4.93 -14.36
C PRO A 95 -9.40 -4.69 -12.91
N SER A 96 -8.57 -5.15 -11.98
CA SER A 96 -8.75 -4.91 -10.54
C SER A 96 -7.58 -4.11 -9.96
N ARG A 97 -7.69 -3.69 -8.70
CA ARG A 97 -6.63 -2.99 -7.98
C ARG A 97 -5.96 -3.84 -6.93
N LEU A 98 -4.69 -3.53 -6.69
CA LEU A 98 -3.91 -4.10 -5.60
C LEU A 98 -2.97 -3.01 -5.06
N LEU A 99 -2.85 -2.91 -3.75
CA LEU A 99 -1.94 -1.94 -3.14
C LEU A 99 -0.64 -2.63 -2.78
N LEU A 100 0.48 -2.15 -3.32
CA LEU A 100 1.81 -2.70 -3.05
C LEU A 100 2.61 -1.71 -2.20
N LEU A 101 3.16 -2.16 -1.07
CA LEU A 101 4.05 -1.38 -0.22
C LEU A 101 5.44 -2.04 -0.16
N ALA A 102 6.49 -1.25 -0.31
CA ALA A 102 7.85 -1.73 -0.18
C ALA A 102 8.24 -1.89 1.30
N LYS A 103 8.41 -3.14 1.75
CA LYS A 103 8.85 -3.48 3.12
C LYS A 103 10.32 -3.12 3.35
N ASN A 104 11.13 -3.21 2.29
CA ASN A 104 12.58 -3.02 2.32
C ASN A 104 13.10 -2.62 0.93
N ARG A 105 14.43 -2.52 0.79
CA ARG A 105 15.09 -2.17 -0.47
C ARG A 105 14.80 -3.15 -1.61
N ILE A 106 14.67 -4.45 -1.31
CA ILE A 106 14.32 -5.47 -2.31
C ILE A 106 12.92 -5.19 -2.85
N GLY A 107 11.94 -4.97 -1.97
CA GLY A 107 10.58 -4.62 -2.34
C GLY A 107 10.48 -3.34 -3.17
N TYR A 108 11.29 -2.32 -2.84
CA TYR A 108 11.35 -1.11 -3.64
C TYR A 108 11.82 -1.38 -5.08
N LEU A 109 12.87 -2.19 -5.25
CA LEU A 109 13.38 -2.54 -6.58
C LEU A 109 12.39 -3.41 -7.35
N GLN A 110 11.75 -4.38 -6.67
CA GLN A 110 10.66 -5.19 -7.25
C GLN A 110 9.52 -4.29 -7.73
N LEU A 111 9.13 -3.29 -6.93
CA LEU A 111 8.09 -2.33 -7.31
C LEU A 111 8.49 -1.52 -8.55
N CYS A 112 9.72 -1.00 -8.59
CA CYS A 112 10.24 -0.29 -9.76
C CYS A 112 10.25 -1.15 -11.02
N GLU A 113 10.67 -2.41 -10.91
CA GLU A 113 10.70 -3.36 -12.03
C GLU A 113 9.30 -3.67 -12.53
N LEU A 114 8.36 -4.00 -11.63
CA LEU A 114 6.97 -4.27 -11.97
C LEU A 114 6.30 -3.08 -12.69
N LEU A 115 6.49 -1.87 -12.16
CA LEU A 115 5.94 -0.66 -12.77
C LEU A 115 6.55 -0.40 -14.15
N SER A 116 7.87 -0.50 -14.27
CA SER A 116 8.56 -0.32 -15.55
C SER A 116 8.08 -1.35 -16.58
N LYS A 117 7.99 -2.62 -16.19
CA LYS A 117 7.51 -3.71 -17.04
C LYS A 117 6.07 -3.51 -17.47
N ALA A 118 5.18 -3.08 -16.57
CA ALA A 118 3.79 -2.78 -16.90
C ALA A 118 3.67 -1.66 -17.93
N TRP A 119 4.45 -0.58 -17.78
CA TRP A 119 4.49 0.52 -18.75
C TRP A 119 5.13 0.11 -20.08
N LEU A 120 6.13 -0.77 -20.09
CA LEU A 120 6.80 -1.18 -21.33
C LEU A 120 6.05 -2.25 -22.11
N GLU A 121 5.47 -3.22 -21.40
CA GLU A 121 5.00 -4.48 -22.01
C GLU A 121 3.49 -4.68 -21.96
N ASN A 122 2.77 -4.03 -21.03
CA ASN A 122 1.36 -4.34 -20.80
C ASN A 122 0.51 -3.09 -20.49
N GLN A 123 0.47 -2.18 -21.44
CA GLN A 123 -0.48 -1.07 -21.42
C GLN A 123 -1.83 -1.47 -22.04
N HIS A 124 -2.92 -1.04 -21.43
CA HIS A 124 -4.27 -1.15 -21.98
C HIS A 124 -5.06 0.13 -21.71
N LYS A 125 -5.58 0.77 -22.77
CA LYS A 125 -6.37 2.01 -22.68
C LYS A 125 -5.72 3.10 -21.80
N GLY A 126 -4.42 3.32 -21.97
CA GLY A 126 -3.65 4.34 -21.23
C GLY A 126 -3.31 3.98 -19.78
N ARG A 127 -3.52 2.73 -19.38
CA ARG A 127 -3.18 2.21 -18.05
C ARG A 127 -2.10 1.15 -18.17
N ALA A 128 -1.07 1.23 -17.34
CA ALA A 128 -0.11 0.14 -17.15
C ALA A 128 -0.68 -0.87 -16.16
N GLU A 129 -0.76 -2.14 -16.59
CA GLU A 129 -1.33 -3.23 -15.81
C GLU A 129 -0.27 -4.29 -15.50
N ILE A 130 -0.18 -4.71 -14.24
CA ILE A 130 0.67 -5.80 -13.81
C ILE A 130 -0.07 -7.12 -14.02
N ARG A 131 0.59 -8.10 -14.61
CA ARG A 131 0.05 -9.45 -14.78
C ARG A 131 0.32 -10.28 -13.52
N ALA A 132 -0.62 -11.13 -13.12
CA ALA A 132 -0.53 -11.87 -11.86
C ALA A 132 0.69 -12.81 -11.82
N GLU A 133 1.09 -13.38 -12.94
CA GLU A 133 2.29 -14.24 -13.00
C GLU A 133 3.59 -13.46 -12.74
N TRP A 134 3.63 -12.15 -12.98
CA TRP A 134 4.82 -11.36 -12.68
C TRP A 134 5.02 -11.24 -11.19
N LEU A 135 3.93 -11.12 -10.43
CA LEU A 135 3.94 -11.16 -8.96
C LEU A 135 4.33 -12.56 -8.45
N GLN A 136 3.86 -13.62 -9.11
CA GLN A 136 4.25 -14.99 -8.78
C GLN A 136 5.74 -15.26 -9.03
N ALA A 137 6.31 -14.68 -10.08
CA ALA A 137 7.71 -14.82 -10.44
C ALA A 137 8.68 -14.14 -9.46
N LEU A 138 8.21 -13.17 -8.65
CA LEU A 138 9.06 -12.43 -7.70
C LEU A 138 9.81 -13.34 -6.73
N ALA A 139 9.17 -14.41 -6.23
CA ALA A 139 9.78 -15.31 -5.24
C ALA A 139 10.93 -16.15 -5.81
N GLY A 140 11.01 -16.29 -7.14
CA GLY A 140 11.99 -17.15 -7.82
C GLY A 140 12.97 -16.42 -8.73
N THR A 141 12.85 -15.10 -8.90
CA THR A 141 13.67 -14.32 -9.84
C THR A 141 14.71 -13.52 -9.07
N GLU A 142 15.99 -13.82 -9.28
CA GLU A 142 17.06 -12.99 -8.73
C GLU A 142 16.95 -11.55 -9.26
N ALA A 143 16.99 -10.58 -8.36
CA ALA A 143 16.94 -9.18 -8.73
C ALA A 143 18.22 -8.81 -9.49
N PRO A 144 18.15 -8.35 -10.76
CA PRO A 144 19.34 -8.03 -11.55
C PRO A 144 20.22 -6.97 -10.88
N LEU A 145 19.60 -6.07 -10.11
CA LEU A 145 20.24 -4.97 -9.40
C LEU A 145 20.76 -5.36 -7.99
N LEU A 146 20.58 -6.62 -7.57
CA LEU A 146 20.99 -7.16 -6.26
C LEU A 146 21.45 -8.63 -6.39
N PRO A 147 22.57 -8.89 -7.09
CA PRO A 147 23.08 -10.25 -7.24
C PRO A 147 23.47 -10.85 -5.88
N GLY A 148 23.12 -12.12 -5.65
CA GLY A 148 23.45 -12.85 -4.42
C GLY A 148 22.56 -12.51 -3.21
N VAL A 149 21.54 -11.67 -3.37
CA VAL A 149 20.53 -11.42 -2.34
C VAL A 149 19.29 -12.26 -2.63
N SER A 150 18.79 -12.97 -1.62
CA SER A 150 17.55 -13.75 -1.76
C SER A 150 16.42 -12.85 -2.28
N PRO A 151 15.70 -13.26 -3.34
CA PRO A 151 14.60 -12.48 -3.91
C PRO A 151 13.32 -12.58 -3.09
N ALA A 152 13.39 -13.13 -1.87
CA ALA A 152 12.28 -13.29 -0.96
C ALA A 152 11.39 -12.03 -0.96
N ASN A 153 10.10 -12.26 -1.08
CA ASN A 153 9.11 -11.24 -1.38
C ASN A 153 9.26 -10.01 -0.45
N GLY A 154 9.66 -8.89 -1.06
CA GLY A 154 9.95 -7.63 -0.38
C GLY A 154 8.72 -6.73 -0.25
N LEU A 155 7.55 -7.18 -0.70
CA LEU A 155 6.33 -6.40 -0.74
C LEU A 155 5.37 -6.79 0.39
N ILE A 156 4.62 -5.80 0.87
CA ILE A 156 3.37 -5.98 1.60
C ILE A 156 2.23 -5.65 0.63
N VAL A 157 1.16 -6.42 0.69
CA VAL A 157 0.05 -6.35 -0.28
C VAL A 157 -1.25 -6.13 0.46
N LEU A 158 -2.03 -5.13 0.02
CA LEU A 158 -3.41 -4.96 0.47
C LEU A 158 -4.38 -5.24 -0.68
N SER A 159 -5.51 -5.85 -0.35
CA SER A 159 -6.46 -6.40 -1.32
C SER A 159 -7.16 -5.38 -2.23
N GLY A 160 -6.93 -4.07 -2.10
CA GLY A 160 -7.50 -3.05 -2.98
C GLY A 160 -8.94 -2.63 -2.61
N ALA A 161 -9.42 -3.04 -1.44
CA ALA A 161 -10.79 -2.79 -0.96
C ALA A 161 -11.82 -3.11 -2.06
N HIS A 162 -12.79 -2.22 -2.31
CA HIS A 162 -13.85 -2.40 -3.33
C HIS A 162 -13.33 -2.41 -4.78
N PHE A 163 -12.13 -1.89 -5.02
CA PHE A 163 -11.51 -1.93 -6.35
C PHE A 163 -10.75 -3.22 -6.63
N GLY A 164 -10.46 -4.01 -5.60
CA GLY A 164 -9.75 -5.28 -5.75
C GLY A 164 -10.62 -6.45 -6.15
N ASP A 165 -10.00 -7.52 -6.63
CA ASP A 165 -10.70 -8.73 -7.08
C ASP A 165 -11.50 -9.42 -5.96
N VAL A 166 -11.03 -9.36 -4.71
CA VAL A 166 -11.76 -9.82 -3.52
C VAL A 166 -13.01 -8.96 -3.29
N GLY A 167 -12.87 -7.64 -3.31
CA GLY A 167 -13.97 -6.70 -3.09
C GLY A 167 -15.05 -6.79 -4.17
N ILE A 168 -14.62 -6.79 -5.44
CA ILE A 168 -15.51 -6.95 -6.59
C ILE A 168 -16.32 -8.24 -6.50
N ALA A 169 -15.71 -9.35 -6.06
CA ALA A 169 -16.42 -10.62 -5.88
C ALA A 169 -17.46 -10.55 -4.75
N ILE A 170 -17.14 -9.91 -3.62
CA ILE A 170 -18.09 -9.68 -2.52
C ILE A 170 -19.27 -8.82 -2.99
N GLU A 171 -19.02 -7.74 -3.72
CA GLU A 171 -20.06 -6.86 -4.25
C GLU A 171 -20.99 -7.59 -5.22
N ASN A 172 -20.46 -8.49 -6.04
CA ASN A 172 -21.25 -9.35 -6.91
C ASN A 172 -21.93 -10.53 -6.20
N GLY A 173 -21.74 -10.67 -4.88
CA GLY A 173 -22.32 -11.75 -4.07
C GLY A 173 -21.71 -13.13 -4.28
N ASN A 174 -20.53 -13.20 -4.89
CA ASN A 174 -19.81 -14.43 -5.10
C ASN A 174 -18.72 -14.61 -4.02
N LEU A 175 -19.15 -14.94 -2.80
CA LEU A 175 -18.23 -15.10 -1.66
C LEU A 175 -17.21 -16.23 -1.87
N ALA A 176 -17.60 -17.31 -2.55
CA ALA A 176 -16.68 -18.40 -2.88
C ALA A 176 -15.54 -17.93 -3.82
N LEU A 177 -15.83 -17.04 -4.77
CA LEU A 177 -14.79 -16.42 -5.60
C LEU A 177 -13.92 -15.45 -4.78
N ALA A 178 -14.52 -14.66 -3.90
CA ALA A 178 -13.78 -13.74 -3.04
C ALA A 178 -12.77 -14.48 -2.16
N GLU A 179 -13.18 -15.60 -1.55
CA GLU A 179 -12.30 -16.45 -0.75
C GLU A 179 -11.17 -17.05 -1.58
N ARG A 180 -11.46 -17.59 -2.77
CA ARG A 180 -10.41 -18.10 -3.67
C ARG A 180 -9.41 -17.03 -4.07
N ASN A 181 -9.87 -15.81 -4.37
CA ASN A 181 -9.01 -14.68 -4.71
C ASN A 181 -8.12 -14.29 -3.52
N ALA A 182 -8.68 -14.22 -2.32
CA ALA A 182 -7.93 -13.93 -1.10
C ALA A 182 -6.88 -15.00 -0.80
N GLN A 183 -7.24 -16.29 -0.92
CA GLN A 183 -6.33 -17.43 -0.74
C GLN A 183 -5.19 -17.41 -1.76
N ARG A 184 -5.48 -17.07 -3.02
CA ARG A 184 -4.46 -16.90 -4.06
C ARG A 184 -3.41 -15.86 -3.65
N TRP A 185 -3.84 -14.68 -3.23
CA TRP A 185 -2.90 -13.63 -2.82
C TRP A 185 -2.17 -13.97 -1.52
N ALA A 186 -2.85 -14.58 -0.55
CA ALA A 186 -2.23 -15.05 0.68
C ALA A 186 -1.14 -16.11 0.43
N ALA A 187 -1.34 -17.01 -0.54
CA ALA A 187 -0.35 -18.00 -0.94
C ALA A 187 0.86 -17.38 -1.64
N LEU A 188 0.65 -16.33 -2.45
CA LEU A 188 1.74 -15.61 -3.13
C LEU A 188 2.54 -14.70 -2.18
N PHE A 189 1.90 -14.19 -1.13
CA PHE A 189 2.49 -13.26 -0.16
C PHE A 189 2.27 -13.77 1.28
N PRO A 190 2.85 -14.91 1.67
CA PRO A 190 2.62 -15.52 2.98
C PRO A 190 3.04 -14.57 4.11
N GLY A 191 2.10 -14.26 5.01
CA GLY A 191 2.31 -13.31 6.12
C GLY A 191 2.41 -11.83 5.71
N HIS A 192 2.19 -11.52 4.43
CA HIS A 192 2.37 -10.18 3.86
C HIS A 192 1.18 -9.69 3.02
N PHE A 193 0.11 -10.49 2.91
CA PHE A 193 -1.17 -10.09 2.32
C PHE A 193 -2.19 -9.73 3.40
N TYR A 194 -2.91 -8.64 3.19
CA TYR A 194 -3.92 -8.12 4.12
C TYR A 194 -5.21 -7.77 3.36
N ILE A 195 -6.35 -8.08 3.97
CA ILE A 195 -7.65 -7.62 3.47
C ILE A 195 -7.81 -6.15 3.83
N GLU A 196 -7.98 -5.31 2.81
CA GLU A 196 -8.14 -3.87 2.97
C GLU A 196 -9.59 -3.52 3.29
N ILE A 197 -9.80 -2.81 4.40
CA ILE A 197 -11.12 -2.36 4.83
C ILE A 197 -11.18 -0.84 4.73
N GLN A 198 -12.19 -0.33 4.01
CA GLN A 198 -12.45 1.10 3.89
C GLN A 198 -13.86 1.45 4.36
N ARG A 199 -13.98 2.53 5.13
CA ARG A 199 -15.25 3.14 5.55
C ARG A 199 -15.25 4.61 5.16
N GLY A 200 -15.42 4.87 3.87
CA GLY A 200 -15.45 6.21 3.27
C GLY A 200 -16.87 6.72 2.99
N GLY A 201 -17.91 6.01 3.44
CA GLY A 201 -19.31 6.41 3.29
C GLY A 201 -19.95 6.09 1.94
N GLN A 202 -19.30 5.28 1.09
CA GLN A 202 -19.88 4.90 -0.21
C GLN A 202 -20.96 3.83 -0.05
N PRO A 203 -22.01 3.85 -0.92
CA PRO A 203 -22.97 2.75 -0.99
C PRO A 203 -22.27 1.41 -1.21
N ASN A 204 -22.68 0.36 -0.49
CA ASN A 204 -22.13 -1.00 -0.48
C ASN A 204 -20.85 -1.26 0.33
N GLN A 205 -20.16 -0.24 0.86
CA GLN A 205 -18.99 -0.47 1.72
C GLN A 205 -19.30 -1.26 2.99
N GLU A 206 -20.47 -1.03 3.61
CA GLU A 206 -20.88 -1.78 4.81
C GLU A 206 -21.01 -3.28 4.56
N ARG A 207 -21.43 -3.67 3.36
CA ARG A 207 -21.48 -5.09 2.98
C ARG A 207 -20.08 -5.66 2.86
N GLN A 208 -19.17 -4.94 2.21
CA GLN A 208 -17.78 -5.36 2.10
C GLN A 208 -17.14 -5.53 3.47
N VAL A 209 -17.25 -4.50 4.33
CA VAL A 209 -16.75 -4.52 5.71
C VAL A 209 -17.23 -5.77 6.43
N ARG A 210 -18.55 -6.06 6.43
CA ARG A 210 -19.13 -7.20 7.13
C ARG A 210 -18.66 -8.58 6.63
N GLN A 211 -18.25 -8.68 5.37
CA GLN A 211 -17.81 -9.94 4.76
C GLN A 211 -16.28 -10.09 4.75
N SER A 212 -15.54 -9.06 5.17
CA SER A 212 -14.08 -9.02 5.22
C SER A 212 -13.50 -9.27 6.62
N VAL A 213 -14.34 -9.32 7.65
CA VAL A 213 -14.02 -9.74 9.03
C VAL A 213 -14.63 -11.10 9.32
#